data_AF-A0A1I3B4F7-F1
#
_entry.id   AF-A0A1I3B4F7-F1
#
_cell.length_a   1.000
_cell.length_b   1.000
_cell.length_c   1.000
_cell.angle_alpha   90.00
_cell.angle_beta   90.00
_cell.angle_gamma   90.00
#
_symmetry.space_group_name_H-M   'P 1'
#
loop_
_entity.id
_entity.type
_entity.pdbx_description
1 polymer ?
#
loop_
_entity_poly.entity_id
_entity_poly.type
_entity_poly.pdbx_seq_one_letter_code
_entity_poly.pdbx_strand_id
1 'polypeptide(L)'
;MYLTIDGEEFTTTEGHPFYTLERGFVKAGELRYSDTLVDDNGKELHLEKKNKEHLTKPVTVYNFAVEDYHTYFVGENEVLVHNTCAVSEKPLQTHHFATNKSKKYTPKFNKIVKKYGLNLDGNWNKAMMPHQGRHTYAYHDYVLKNMEKIDSIARGDVKIFKSLYKAFTDSITPEMLYKGYKF
;
A
#
# COMPACT_ATOMS: atom_id res chain seq x y z
N MET A 1 -16.43 13.00 15.22
CA MET A 1 -15.64 12.54 16.37
C MET A 1 -14.82 13.70 16.85
N TYR A 2 -14.83 13.97 18.15
CA TYR A 2 -13.96 14.96 18.78
C TYR A 2 -12.95 14.22 19.63
N LEU A 3 -11.68 14.46 19.38
CA LEU A 3 -10.57 13.90 20.15
C LEU A 3 -9.82 15.04 20.82
N THR A 4 -9.28 14.82 22.01
CA THR A 4 -8.26 15.69 22.61
C THR A 4 -6.99 14.86 22.75
N ILE A 5 -5.89 15.30 22.14
CA ILE A 5 -4.60 14.61 22.14
C ILE A 5 -3.55 15.61 22.62
N ASP A 6 -2.91 15.33 23.75
CA ASP A 6 -1.95 16.23 24.42
C ASP A 6 -2.42 17.70 24.45
N GLY A 7 -3.64 17.93 24.94
CA GLY A 7 -4.26 19.25 25.03
C GLY A 7 -4.82 19.87 23.73
N GLU A 8 -4.55 19.30 22.55
CA GLU A 8 -5.09 19.80 21.28
C GLU A 8 -6.39 19.10 20.89
N GLU A 9 -7.37 19.87 20.39
CA GLU A 9 -8.66 19.36 19.95
C GLU A 9 -8.70 19.06 18.45
N PHE A 10 -9.09 17.82 18.11
CA PHE A 10 -9.23 17.34 16.75
C PHE A 10 -10.68 17.01 16.43
N THR A 11 -11.18 17.50 15.30
CA THR A 11 -12.48 17.10 14.75
C THR A 11 -12.26 16.20 13.53
N THR A 12 -12.74 14.96 13.57
CA THR A 12 -12.52 13.96 12.52
C THR A 12 -13.72 13.04 12.32
N THR A 13 -13.72 12.26 11.24
CA THR A 13 -14.73 11.21 11.00
C THR A 13 -14.40 9.95 11.80
N GLU A 14 -15.41 9.12 12.12
CA GLU A 14 -15.20 7.89 12.88
C GLU A 14 -14.25 6.90 12.17
N GLY A 15 -14.28 6.87 10.84
CA GLY A 15 -13.48 5.96 10.02
C GLY A 15 -12.06 6.46 9.72
N HIS A 16 -11.68 7.68 10.13
CA HIS A 16 -10.37 8.24 9.81
C HIS A 16 -9.26 7.53 10.61
N PRO A 17 -8.19 6.99 9.99
CA PRO A 17 -7.16 6.26 10.71
C PRO A 17 -6.12 7.19 11.34
N PHE A 18 -5.77 6.90 12.59
CA PHE A 18 -4.65 7.48 13.35
C PHE A 18 -3.61 6.38 13.58
N TYR A 19 -2.33 6.71 13.47
CA TYR A 19 -1.28 5.73 13.71
C TYR A 19 -1.01 5.56 15.22
N THR A 20 -1.00 4.32 15.70
CA THR A 20 -0.57 3.97 17.08
C THR A 20 0.65 3.05 17.04
N LEU A 21 1.54 3.18 18.03
CA LEU A 21 2.78 2.38 18.11
C LEU A 21 2.51 0.88 18.19
N GLU A 22 1.45 0.47 18.87
CA GLU A 22 1.17 -0.92 19.19
C GLU A 22 0.37 -1.63 18.10
N ARG A 23 -0.46 -0.87 17.34
CA ARG A 23 -1.52 -1.43 16.48
C ARG A 23 -1.48 -0.90 15.05
N GLY A 24 -0.57 0.01 14.73
CA GLY A 24 -0.52 0.67 13.43
C GLY A 24 -1.73 1.59 13.24
N PHE A 25 -2.28 1.67 12.02
CA PHE A 25 -3.42 2.54 11.73
C PHE A 25 -4.72 2.01 12.36
N VAL A 26 -5.26 2.77 13.31
CA VAL A 26 -6.51 2.51 14.02
C VAL A 26 -7.52 3.61 13.68
N LYS A 27 -8.75 3.24 13.34
CA LYS A 27 -9.82 4.23 13.10
C LYS A 27 -10.06 5.08 14.34
N ALA A 28 -10.38 6.37 14.17
CA ALA A 28 -10.68 7.29 15.27
C ALA A 28 -11.77 6.74 16.21
N GLY A 29 -12.79 6.09 15.66
CA GLY A 29 -13.84 5.39 16.39
C GLY A 29 -13.35 4.23 17.27
N GLU A 30 -12.19 3.65 16.96
CA GLU A 30 -11.63 2.45 17.60
C GLU A 30 -10.39 2.73 18.46
N LEU A 31 -9.89 3.98 18.47
CA LEU A 31 -8.82 4.41 19.38
C LEU A 31 -9.19 4.20 20.85
N ARG A 32 -8.20 3.76 21.64
CA ARG A 32 -8.27 3.51 23.08
C ARG A 32 -7.39 4.52 23.80
N TYR A 33 -7.72 4.83 25.05
CA TYR A 33 -6.89 5.68 25.93
C TYR A 33 -5.52 5.04 26.24
N SER A 34 -5.37 3.75 26.01
CA SER A 34 -4.10 3.01 26.14
C SER A 34 -3.27 2.97 24.86
N ASP A 35 -3.79 3.47 23.73
CA ASP A 35 -3.04 3.50 22.47
C ASP A 35 -2.09 4.71 22.50
N THR A 36 -0.83 4.51 22.11
CA THR A 36 0.17 5.58 22.04
C THR A 36 0.25 6.11 20.61
N LEU A 37 -0.08 7.39 20.41
CA LEU A 37 0.02 8.08 19.13
C LEU A 37 1.43 8.66 18.94
N VAL A 38 1.76 9.12 17.73
CA VAL A 38 3.08 9.71 17.44
C VAL A 38 2.96 11.00 16.64
N ASP A 39 3.85 11.95 16.94
CA ASP A 39 4.09 13.14 16.12
C ASP A 39 5.14 12.90 15.02
N ASP A 40 5.50 13.96 14.29
CA ASP A 40 6.47 13.95 13.19
C ASP A 40 7.92 13.67 13.60
N ASN A 41 8.24 13.99 14.85
CA ASN A 41 9.54 13.74 15.47
C ASN A 41 9.59 12.36 16.15
N GLY A 42 8.50 11.59 16.09
CA GLY A 42 8.37 10.26 16.71
C GLY A 42 8.17 10.32 18.23
N LYS A 43 7.79 11.47 18.77
CA LYS A 43 7.43 11.63 20.18
C LYS A 43 6.03 11.04 20.42
N GLU A 44 5.88 10.42 21.57
CA GLU A 44 4.63 9.82 22.03
C GLU A 44 3.60 10.89 22.40
N LEU A 45 2.38 10.74 21.87
CA LEU A 45 1.21 11.56 22.15
C LEU A 45 0.10 10.70 22.75
N HIS A 46 -0.71 11.28 23.63
CA HIS A 46 -1.72 10.54 24.39
C HIS A 46 -3.13 11.06 24.11
N LEU A 47 -4.06 10.12 23.87
CA LEU A 47 -5.48 10.45 23.80
C LEU A 47 -6.00 10.78 25.20
N GLU A 48 -6.53 11.97 25.40
CA GLU A 48 -7.09 12.43 26.67
C GLU A 48 -8.62 12.36 26.69
N LYS A 49 -9.27 12.71 25.57
CA LYS A 49 -10.73 12.71 25.46
C LYS A 49 -11.18 12.17 24.11
N LYS A 50 -12.32 11.47 24.12
CA LYS A 50 -12.97 10.98 22.91
C LYS A 50 -14.49 11.07 23.03
N ASN A 51 -15.10 11.91 22.20
CA ASN A 51 -16.54 12.09 22.14
C ASN A 51 -17.09 11.80 20.73
N LYS A 52 -18.18 11.02 20.70
CA LYS A 52 -18.94 10.73 19.47
C LYS A 52 -20.21 11.55 19.48
N GLU A 53 -20.28 12.60 18.66
CA GLU A 53 -21.55 13.27 18.38
C GLU A 53 -22.28 12.56 17.24
N HIS A 54 -23.56 12.29 17.46
CA HIS A 54 -24.45 11.81 16.43
C HIS A 54 -25.16 13.01 15.81
N LEU A 55 -24.63 13.50 14.68
CA LEU A 55 -25.16 14.67 14.01
C LEU A 55 -26.46 14.29 13.27
N THR A 56 -27.56 14.98 13.60
CA THR A 56 -28.88 14.75 12.97
C THR A 56 -28.97 15.30 11.54
N LYS A 57 -27.94 16.03 11.09
CA LYS A 57 -27.81 16.58 9.75
C LYS A 57 -26.38 16.32 9.22
N PRO A 58 -26.20 16.07 7.92
CA PRO A 58 -24.88 15.88 7.33
C PRO A 58 -24.03 17.16 7.49
N VAL A 59 -22.80 17.01 7.97
CA VAL A 59 -21.81 18.09 8.08
C VAL A 59 -20.78 17.95 6.98
N THR A 60 -20.41 19.08 6.36
CA THR A 60 -19.35 19.11 5.34
C THR A 60 -18.00 18.90 6.02
N VAL A 61 -17.28 17.87 5.62
CA VAL A 61 -15.90 17.61 6.05
C VAL A 61 -14.95 17.94 4.91
N TYR A 62 -13.83 18.59 5.22
CA TYR A 62 -12.79 18.91 4.27
C TYR A 62 -11.68 17.86 4.37
N ASN A 63 -11.24 17.35 3.23
CA ASN A 63 -10.12 16.43 3.11
C ASN A 63 -9.24 16.93 1.96
N PHE A 64 -7.92 16.98 2.15
CA PHE A 64 -6.97 17.30 1.08
C PHE A 64 -6.04 16.10 0.86
N ALA A 65 -5.94 15.64 -0.38
CA ALA A 65 -5.09 14.51 -0.75
C ALA A 65 -3.63 14.95 -0.87
N VAL A 66 -2.74 14.28 -0.13
CA VAL A 66 -1.29 14.36 -0.33
C VAL A 66 -0.90 13.25 -1.31
N GLU A 67 -0.19 13.61 -2.37
CA GLU A 67 -0.03 12.78 -3.59
C GLU A 67 0.95 11.61 -3.41
N ASP A 68 1.95 11.72 -2.53
CA ASP A 68 3.08 10.78 -2.43
C ASP A 68 3.06 9.89 -1.18
N TYR A 69 2.59 10.42 -0.04
CA TYR A 69 2.42 9.68 1.19
C TYR A 69 0.98 9.88 1.61
N HIS A 70 0.16 8.83 1.59
CA HIS A 70 -1.23 8.88 2.07
C HIS A 70 -1.32 9.08 3.59
N THR A 71 -0.32 9.72 4.20
CA THR A 71 -0.16 10.05 5.60
C THR A 71 0.27 11.50 5.71
N TYR A 72 -0.37 12.26 6.58
CA TYR A 72 -0.03 13.65 6.83
C TYR A 72 -0.17 13.95 8.31
N PHE A 73 0.56 14.96 8.78
CA PHE A 73 0.44 15.46 10.13
C PHE A 73 -0.68 16.50 10.20
N VAL A 74 -1.48 16.46 11.27
CA VAL A 74 -2.60 17.40 11.49
C VAL A 74 -2.42 18.07 12.84
N GLY A 75 -2.82 19.33 12.92
CA GLY A 75 -2.81 20.09 14.17
C GLY A 75 -1.46 20.72 14.49
N GLU A 76 -1.43 21.52 15.54
CA GLU A 76 -0.21 22.12 16.10
C GLU A 76 0.70 21.06 16.75
N ASN A 77 0.12 19.95 17.23
CA ASN A 77 0.84 18.79 17.75
C ASN A 77 1.28 17.82 16.66
N GLU A 78 1.06 18.14 15.38
CA GLU A 78 1.54 17.40 14.22
C GLU A 78 1.28 15.88 14.35
N VAL A 79 0.02 15.48 14.56
CA VAL A 79 -0.37 14.07 14.75
C VAL A 79 -0.40 13.32 13.42
N LEU A 80 0.26 12.16 13.34
CA LEU A 80 0.29 11.35 12.11
C LEU A 80 -1.07 10.69 11.82
N VAL A 81 -1.74 11.14 10.77
CA VAL A 81 -3.03 10.59 10.30
C VAL A 81 -2.91 10.05 8.88
N HIS A 82 -3.80 9.13 8.51
CA HIS A 82 -3.86 8.59 7.15
C HIS A 82 -4.97 9.27 6.35
N ASN A 83 -4.65 9.75 5.15
CA ASN A 83 -5.68 10.12 4.19
C ASN A 83 -6.29 8.86 3.57
N THR A 84 -7.24 8.25 4.26
CA THR A 84 -8.17 7.35 3.59
C THR A 84 -9.15 8.23 2.81
N CYS A 85 -8.70 8.78 1.68
CA CYS A 85 -9.61 9.09 0.61
C CYS A 85 -10.42 7.82 0.37
N ALA A 86 -11.71 7.95 0.12
CA ALA A 86 -12.45 6.89 -0.53
C ALA A 86 -11.76 6.65 -1.88
N VAL A 87 -10.72 5.81 -1.88
CA VAL A 87 -10.08 5.34 -3.10
C VAL A 87 -11.24 4.67 -3.80
N SER A 88 -11.58 5.13 -4.99
CA SER A 88 -12.35 4.30 -5.90
C SER A 88 -11.58 2.99 -6.00
N GLU A 89 -11.95 1.98 -5.20
CA GLU A 89 -11.21 0.73 -5.13
C GLU A 89 -11.21 0.19 -6.55
N LYS A 90 -10.03 0.19 -7.18
CA LYS A 90 -9.91 -0.33 -8.52
C LYS A 90 -10.39 -1.78 -8.46
N PRO A 91 -11.11 -2.24 -9.48
CA PRO A 91 -11.69 -3.58 -9.46
C PRO A 91 -10.61 -4.60 -9.13
N LEU A 92 -10.94 -5.52 -8.22
CA LEU A 92 -10.07 -6.64 -7.91
C LEU A 92 -9.97 -7.52 -9.16
N GLN A 93 -8.76 -7.65 -9.71
CA GLN A 93 -8.53 -8.39 -10.95
C GLN A 93 -7.34 -9.32 -10.79
N THR A 94 -7.28 -10.36 -11.62
CA THR A 94 -6.09 -11.21 -11.73
C THR A 94 -4.99 -10.40 -12.40
N HIS A 95 -3.91 -10.19 -11.66
CA HIS A 95 -2.71 -9.51 -12.10
C HIS A 95 -1.63 -10.51 -12.52
N HIS A 96 -0.94 -10.22 -13.62
CA HIS A 96 0.26 -10.93 -14.05
C HIS A 96 1.49 -10.06 -13.77
N PHE A 97 2.33 -10.45 -12.80
CA PHE A 97 3.53 -9.69 -12.43
C PHE A 97 4.49 -9.54 -13.62
N ALA A 98 4.88 -10.66 -14.21
CA ALA A 98 5.55 -10.71 -15.50
C ALA A 98 4.51 -10.83 -16.62
N THR A 99 4.34 -9.79 -17.44
CA THR A 99 3.30 -9.78 -18.48
C THR A 99 3.52 -10.81 -19.58
N ASN A 100 2.45 -11.51 -19.96
CA ASN A 100 2.39 -12.43 -21.10
C ASN A 100 1.78 -11.82 -22.37
N LYS A 101 1.45 -10.52 -22.38
CA LYS A 101 0.74 -9.84 -23.49
C LYS A 101 1.52 -8.69 -24.13
N SER A 102 2.74 -8.41 -23.67
CA SER A 102 3.54 -7.27 -24.13
C SER A 102 4.54 -7.67 -25.21
N LYS A 103 4.44 -7.04 -26.39
CA LYS A 103 5.41 -7.25 -27.48
C LYS A 103 6.85 -6.98 -27.06
N LYS A 104 7.08 -6.00 -26.17
CA LYS A 104 8.43 -5.59 -25.71
C LYS A 104 8.97 -6.49 -24.60
N TYR A 105 8.12 -6.88 -23.63
CA TYR A 105 8.58 -7.52 -22.39
C TYR A 105 8.35 -9.02 -22.34
N THR A 106 7.26 -9.53 -22.93
CA THR A 106 6.94 -10.96 -22.93
C THR A 106 8.07 -11.83 -23.51
N PRO A 107 8.78 -11.44 -24.60
CA PRO A 107 9.94 -12.20 -25.07
C PRO A 107 11.09 -12.27 -24.06
N LYS A 108 11.33 -11.18 -23.31
CA LYS A 108 12.40 -11.11 -22.29
C LYS A 108 12.08 -12.00 -21.10
N PHE A 109 10.86 -11.92 -20.58
CA PHE A 109 10.41 -12.80 -19.50
C PHE A 109 10.43 -14.28 -19.91
N ASN A 110 9.98 -14.59 -21.14
CA ASN A 110 10.04 -15.95 -21.68
C ASN A 110 11.46 -16.51 -21.74
N LYS A 111 12.47 -15.68 -22.02
CA LYS A 111 13.88 -16.12 -22.03
C LYS A 111 14.33 -16.61 -20.65
N ILE A 112 13.81 -16.03 -19.57
CA ILE A 112 14.13 -16.43 -18.20
C ILE A 112 13.32 -17.67 -17.82
N VAL A 113 11.98 -17.61 -17.90
CA VAL A 113 11.12 -18.66 -17.35
C VAL A 113 11.27 -20.01 -18.05
N LYS A 114 11.66 -20.02 -19.34
CA LYS A 114 11.95 -21.26 -20.08
C LYS A 114 13.11 -22.06 -19.47
N LYS A 115 14.10 -21.40 -18.84
CA LYS A 115 15.22 -22.08 -18.15
C LYS A 115 14.75 -22.95 -17.00
N TYR A 116 13.58 -22.64 -16.45
CA TYR A 116 12.98 -23.30 -15.29
C TYR A 116 11.79 -24.20 -15.67
N GLY A 117 11.50 -24.37 -16.97
CA GLY A 117 10.33 -25.10 -17.45
C GLY A 117 9.00 -24.44 -17.07
N LEU A 118 8.98 -23.12 -16.86
CA LEU A 118 7.80 -22.38 -16.43
C LEU A 118 7.11 -21.63 -17.58
N ASN A 119 5.80 -21.43 -17.43
CA ASN A 119 4.97 -20.63 -18.33
C ASN A 119 4.51 -19.35 -17.60
N LEU A 120 4.55 -18.21 -18.28
CA LEU A 120 4.11 -16.90 -17.75
C LEU A 120 2.63 -16.86 -17.38
N ASP A 121 1.79 -17.75 -17.92
CA ASP A 121 0.39 -17.86 -17.52
C ASP A 121 0.17 -18.79 -16.32
N GLY A 122 1.24 -19.32 -15.72
CA GLY A 122 1.14 -20.16 -14.52
C GLY A 122 0.73 -19.37 -13.28
N ASN A 123 0.08 -20.06 -12.33
CA ASN A 123 -0.40 -19.46 -11.07
C ASN A 123 0.72 -18.82 -10.22
N TRP A 124 1.96 -19.29 -10.37
CA TRP A 124 3.14 -18.70 -9.70
C TRP A 124 3.39 -17.23 -10.07
N ASN A 125 2.84 -16.76 -11.20
CA ASN A 125 2.99 -15.41 -11.73
C ASN A 125 1.69 -14.59 -11.62
N LYS A 126 0.70 -15.07 -10.87
CA LYS A 126 -0.63 -14.46 -10.78
C LYS A 126 -1.00 -14.18 -9.32
N ALA A 127 -1.67 -13.05 -9.09
CA ALA A 127 -2.31 -12.75 -7.81
C ALA A 127 -3.55 -11.86 -8.03
N MET A 128 -4.51 -11.89 -7.10
CA MET A 128 -5.64 -10.95 -7.13
C MET A 128 -5.21 -9.64 -6.45
N MET A 129 -5.34 -8.53 -7.15
CA MET A 129 -5.02 -7.21 -6.58
C MET A 129 -5.85 -6.09 -7.21
N PRO A 130 -6.13 -5.02 -6.45
CA PRO A 130 -6.92 -3.89 -6.93
C PRO A 130 -6.09 -3.08 -7.93
N HIS A 131 -6.42 -3.20 -9.21
CA HIS A 131 -5.75 -2.44 -10.26
C HIS A 131 -6.65 -2.28 -11.49
N GLN A 132 -6.30 -1.37 -12.39
CA GLN A 132 -7.00 -1.21 -13.66
C GLN A 132 -6.04 -0.76 -14.75
N GLY A 133 -6.17 -1.37 -15.93
CA GLY A 133 -5.43 -0.98 -17.12
C GLY A 133 -4.06 -1.63 -17.22
N ARG A 134 -3.22 -1.09 -18.11
CA ARG A 134 -1.87 -1.61 -18.39
C ARG A 134 -0.86 -0.97 -17.44
N HIS A 135 0.12 -1.75 -16.99
CA HIS A 135 1.24 -1.22 -16.20
C HIS A 135 2.18 -0.36 -17.03
N THR A 136 2.91 0.51 -16.35
CA THR A 136 3.93 1.37 -16.95
C THR A 136 5.13 0.55 -17.43
N TYR A 137 5.93 1.12 -18.32
CA TYR A 137 7.21 0.51 -18.69
C TYR A 137 8.17 0.43 -17.50
N ALA A 138 8.14 1.41 -16.59
CA ALA A 138 8.94 1.40 -15.37
C ALA A 138 8.64 0.18 -14.49
N TYR A 139 7.36 -0.17 -14.32
CA TYR A 139 6.97 -1.40 -13.61
C TYR A 139 7.54 -2.65 -14.29
N HIS A 140 7.40 -2.75 -15.62
CA HIS A 140 7.93 -3.90 -16.36
C HIS A 140 9.46 -4.00 -16.34
N ASP A 141 10.16 -2.87 -16.37
CA ASP A 141 11.61 -2.81 -16.20
C ASP A 141 12.02 -3.26 -14.78
N TYR A 142 11.28 -2.82 -13.75
CA TYR A 142 11.48 -3.25 -12.36
C TYR A 142 11.29 -4.76 -12.17
N VAL A 143 10.21 -5.34 -12.70
CA VAL A 143 9.97 -6.78 -12.66
C VAL A 143 11.07 -7.54 -13.41
N LEU A 144 11.47 -7.07 -14.59
CA LEU A 144 12.52 -7.72 -15.37
C LEU A 144 13.87 -7.71 -14.63
N LYS A 145 14.27 -6.57 -14.08
CA LYS A 145 15.52 -6.44 -13.31
C LYS A 145 15.55 -7.41 -12.11
N ASN A 146 14.42 -7.55 -11.40
CA ASN A 146 14.34 -8.49 -10.29
C ASN A 146 14.34 -9.96 -10.76
N MET A 147 13.64 -10.28 -11.85
CA MET A 147 13.72 -11.62 -12.44
C MET A 147 15.12 -11.99 -12.89
N GLU A 148 15.89 -11.06 -13.46
CA GLU A 148 17.29 -11.28 -13.84
C GLU A 148 18.19 -11.52 -12.63
N LYS A 149 17.99 -10.77 -11.54
CA LYS A 149 18.69 -11.03 -10.26
C LYS A 149 18.34 -12.41 -9.72
N ILE A 150 17.06 -12.76 -9.66
CA ILE A 150 16.61 -14.08 -9.20
C ILE A 150 17.18 -15.19 -10.09
N ASP A 151 17.19 -15.00 -11.41
CA ASP A 151 17.79 -15.94 -12.37
C ASP A 151 19.27 -16.19 -12.07
N SER A 152 20.03 -15.12 -11.79
CA SER A 152 21.46 -15.20 -11.45
C SER A 152 21.75 -15.98 -10.15
N ILE A 153 20.82 -15.95 -9.20
CA ILE A 153 20.92 -16.66 -7.91
C ILE A 153 20.46 -18.11 -8.08
N ALA A 154 19.31 -18.33 -8.72
CA ALA A 154 18.69 -19.64 -8.83
C ALA A 154 19.40 -20.56 -9.82
N ARG A 155 20.09 -20.03 -10.85
CA ARG A 155 20.95 -20.79 -11.79
C ARG A 155 20.30 -22.08 -12.34
N GLY A 156 19.03 -22.01 -12.73
CA GLY A 156 18.25 -23.14 -13.24
C GLY A 156 17.48 -23.96 -12.20
N ASP A 157 17.71 -23.75 -10.89
CA ASP A 157 16.91 -24.40 -9.84
C ASP A 157 15.51 -23.76 -9.74
N VAL A 158 14.49 -24.52 -10.14
CA VAL A 158 13.10 -24.08 -10.15
C VAL A 158 12.51 -23.82 -8.76
N LYS A 159 12.96 -24.53 -7.73
CA LYS A 159 12.46 -24.35 -6.36
C LYS A 159 12.99 -23.04 -5.79
N ILE A 160 14.29 -22.77 -5.97
CA ILE A 160 14.91 -21.50 -5.55
C ILE A 160 14.29 -20.34 -6.32
N PHE A 161 14.14 -20.46 -7.64
CA PHE A 161 13.52 -19.41 -8.45
C PHE A 161 12.11 -19.08 -7.96
N LYS A 162 11.24 -20.09 -7.76
CA LYS A 162 9.88 -19.86 -7.28
C LYS A 162 9.84 -19.25 -5.87
N SER A 163 10.72 -19.70 -4.98
CA SER A 163 10.78 -19.17 -3.61
C SER A 163 11.17 -17.69 -3.59
N LEU A 164 12.25 -17.31 -4.30
CA LEU A 164 12.70 -15.92 -4.39
C LEU A 164 11.71 -15.06 -5.18
N TYR A 165 11.12 -15.59 -6.24
CA TYR A 165 10.10 -14.88 -7.01
C TYR A 165 8.86 -14.62 -6.18
N LYS A 166 8.41 -15.59 -5.37
CA LYS A 166 7.29 -15.39 -4.46
C LYS A 166 7.60 -14.28 -3.46
N ALA A 167 8.77 -14.31 -2.81
CA ALA A 167 9.17 -13.26 -1.88
C ALA A 167 9.22 -11.87 -2.55
N PHE A 168 9.68 -11.81 -3.79
CA PHE A 168 9.64 -10.59 -4.60
C PHE A 168 8.20 -10.14 -4.92
N THR A 169 7.31 -11.04 -5.32
CA THR A 169 5.94 -10.66 -5.66
C THR A 169 5.11 -10.30 -4.43
N ASP A 170 5.42 -10.89 -3.26
CA ASP A 170 4.79 -10.54 -1.99
C ASP A 170 5.14 -9.10 -1.55
N SER A 171 6.24 -8.51 -2.04
CA SER A 171 6.60 -7.11 -1.79
C SER A 171 5.98 -6.11 -2.77
N ILE A 172 5.27 -6.58 -3.81
CA ILE A 172 4.62 -5.71 -4.78
C ILE A 172 3.26 -5.26 -4.24
N THR A 173 3.10 -3.96 -4.05
CA THR A 173 1.84 -3.36 -3.61
C THR A 173 1.03 -2.79 -4.79
N PRO A 174 -0.29 -2.59 -4.64
CA PRO A 174 -1.13 -2.02 -5.69
C PRO A 174 -0.66 -0.64 -6.19
N GLU A 175 -0.08 0.18 -5.31
CA GLU A 175 0.43 1.52 -5.62
C GLU A 175 1.55 1.49 -6.64
N MET A 176 2.39 0.44 -6.60
CA MET A 176 3.47 0.21 -7.57
C MET A 176 2.94 0.02 -9.00
N LEU A 177 1.67 -0.32 -9.16
CA LEU A 177 1.07 -0.60 -10.46
C LEU A 177 0.56 0.68 -11.13
N TYR A 178 0.56 1.81 -10.42
CA TYR A 178 -0.04 3.06 -10.86
C TYR A 178 0.93 3.97 -11.60
N LYS A 179 0.37 4.79 -12.48
CA LYS A 179 1.11 5.79 -13.25
C LYS A 179 1.58 6.88 -12.29
N GLY A 180 2.87 6.95 -12.02
CA GLY A 180 3.48 7.93 -11.10
C GLY A 180 4.47 7.32 -10.11
N TYR A 181 4.32 6.02 -9.81
CA TYR A 181 5.23 5.33 -8.90
C TYR A 181 6.67 5.28 -9.45
N LYS A 182 7.64 5.60 -8.58
CA LYS A 182 9.08 5.61 -8.88
C LYS A 182 9.72 4.39 -8.22
N PHE A 183 10.44 3.59 -9.01
CA PHE A 183 11.03 2.29 -8.63
C PHE A 183 12.55 2.37 -8.39
#